data_AF-A0A2N1F902-F1
#
_entry.id   AF-A0A2N1F902-F1
#
_cell.length_a   1.000
_cell.length_b   1.000
_cell.length_c   1.000
_cell.angle_alpha   90.00
_cell.angle_beta   90.00
_cell.angle_gamma   90.00
#
_symmetry.space_group_name_H-M   'P 1'
#
loop_
_entity.id
_entity.type
_entity.pdbx_description
1 polymer ?
#
loop_
_entity_poly.entity_id
_entity_poly.type
_entity_poly.pdbx_seq_one_letter_code
_entity_poly.pdbx_strand_id
1 'polypeptide(L)'
;MKEIIELVFYITGIISFLLLGYVLIKLIFTKKEKQKLNLDFKLPNFKFNYQWFFIIIFTILIAFTPWLFTREAIISDFDFSKTGDIGSTINGITAPFIAWLGAILIFITFREQVKANKSNRNQYNFDVISRNLTELQKQQSELTTICSAAQDDLSNDGYDTSNLQAIIENIRLFQNVVVLIEKMDENEDLLKSKAVILWENIYHPEIVKVNNRIVNIGAINGLLHLCGSPLLLSKDFNFVDEKIKEFKKTGIGL
;
A
#
# COMPACT_ATOMS: atom_id res chain seq x y z
N MET A 1 22.29 54.29 -7.28
CA MET A 1 21.23 53.25 -7.14
C MET A 1 21.29 52.20 -8.25
N LYS A 2 21.37 52.59 -9.54
CA LYS A 2 21.64 51.66 -10.67
C LYS A 2 22.89 50.79 -10.47
N GLU A 3 24.02 51.39 -10.09
CA GLU A 3 25.27 50.65 -9.86
C GLU A 3 25.18 49.59 -8.75
N ILE A 4 24.42 49.87 -7.68
CA ILE A 4 24.22 48.92 -6.58
C ILE A 4 23.37 47.73 -7.05
N ILE A 5 22.36 47.99 -7.87
CA ILE A 5 21.50 46.94 -8.43
C ILE A 5 22.29 46.05 -9.40
N GLU A 6 23.12 46.64 -10.27
CA GLU A 6 24.00 45.87 -11.16
C GLU A 6 25.01 45.01 -10.40
N LEU A 7 25.57 45.54 -9.31
CA LEU A 7 26.47 44.80 -8.44
C LEU A 7 25.78 43.61 -7.78
N VAL A 8 24.55 43.79 -7.26
CA VAL A 8 23.77 42.70 -6.66
C VAL A 8 23.48 41.60 -7.68
N PHE A 9 23.08 41.97 -8.90
CA PHE A 9 22.83 40.99 -9.96
C PHE A 9 24.08 40.23 -10.37
N TYR A 10 25.21 40.92 -10.51
CA TYR A 10 26.50 40.30 -10.80
C TYR A 10 26.89 39.27 -9.73
N ILE A 11 26.69 39.62 -8.46
CA ILE A 11 26.94 38.73 -7.33
C ILE A 11 25.99 37.52 -7.38
N THR A 12 24.70 37.70 -7.63
CA THR A 12 23.74 36.57 -7.73
C THR A 12 24.01 35.65 -8.92
N GLY A 13 24.46 36.19 -10.05
CA GLY A 13 24.88 35.40 -11.22
C GLY A 13 26.12 34.55 -10.93
N ILE A 14 27.12 35.14 -10.25
CA ILE A 14 28.31 34.41 -9.79
C ILE A 14 27.92 33.30 -8.80
N ILE A 15 27.07 33.60 -7.82
CA ILE A 15 26.61 32.59 -6.84
C ILE A 15 25.87 31.44 -7.54
N SER A 16 25.02 31.75 -8.51
CA SER A 16 24.29 30.74 -9.29
C SER A 16 25.23 29.88 -10.14
N PHE A 17 26.23 30.48 -10.77
CA PHE A 17 27.27 29.77 -11.54
C PHE A 17 28.14 28.88 -10.64
N LEU A 18 28.52 29.38 -9.46
CA LEU A 18 29.27 28.61 -8.46
C LEU A 18 28.45 27.45 -7.89
N LEU A 19 27.15 27.64 -7.64
CA LEU A 19 26.23 26.58 -7.23
C LEU A 19 26.10 25.50 -8.32
N LEU A 20 25.99 25.91 -9.57
CA LEU A 20 25.92 24.99 -10.71
C LEU A 20 27.24 24.20 -10.87
N GLY A 21 28.38 24.89 -10.74
CA GLY A 21 29.71 24.27 -10.70
C GLY A 21 29.86 23.29 -9.54
N TYR A 22 29.41 23.64 -8.33
CA TYR A 22 29.41 22.78 -7.16
C TYR A 22 28.56 21.53 -7.37
N VAL A 23 27.36 21.66 -7.96
CA VAL A 23 26.49 20.52 -8.30
C VAL A 23 27.17 19.62 -9.34
N LEU A 24 27.79 20.19 -10.38
CA LEU A 24 28.52 19.42 -11.40
C LEU A 24 29.75 18.69 -10.82
N ILE A 25 30.53 19.35 -9.97
CA ILE A 25 31.66 18.74 -9.26
C ILE A 25 31.17 17.60 -8.37
N LYS A 26 30.11 17.82 -7.59
CA LYS A 26 29.51 16.78 -6.75
C LYS A 26 29.01 15.61 -7.60
N LEU A 27 28.40 15.84 -8.75
CA LEU A 27 27.99 14.78 -9.70
C LEU A 27 29.18 13.95 -10.20
N ILE A 28 30.31 14.60 -10.52
CA ILE A 28 31.54 13.93 -10.97
C ILE A 28 32.17 13.11 -9.84
N PHE A 29 32.26 13.68 -8.63
CA PHE A 29 32.84 12.99 -7.48
C PHE A 29 31.97 11.84 -6.96
N THR A 30 30.64 12.01 -6.93
CA THR A 30 29.71 10.92 -6.53
C THR A 30 29.82 9.71 -7.47
N LYS A 31 30.17 9.93 -8.74
CA LYS A 31 30.43 8.85 -9.71
C LYS A 31 31.75 8.12 -9.44
N LYS A 32 32.75 8.82 -8.92
CA LYS A 32 34.10 8.29 -8.63
C LYS A 32 34.18 7.58 -7.27
N GLU A 33 33.38 8.00 -6.29
CA GLU A 33 33.35 7.45 -4.93
C GLU A 33 32.56 6.13 -4.82
N LYS A 34 31.53 5.95 -5.67
CA LYS A 34 30.81 4.66 -5.83
C LYS A 34 31.70 3.49 -6.26
N GLN A 35 32.91 3.75 -6.76
CA GLN A 35 33.83 2.73 -7.23
C GLN A 35 34.87 2.30 -6.18
N LYS A 36 34.92 2.96 -5.00
CA LYS A 36 36.01 2.77 -4.03
C LYS A 36 35.59 2.41 -2.60
N LEU A 37 34.30 2.29 -2.29
CA LEU A 37 33.82 1.95 -0.94
C LEU A 37 32.70 0.90 -1.01
N ASN A 38 33.05 -0.35 -0.68
CA ASN A 38 32.09 -1.45 -0.43
C ASN A 38 31.36 -1.21 0.90
N LEU A 39 30.52 -0.18 0.96
CA LEU A 39 29.59 0.03 2.05
C LEU A 39 28.17 -0.23 1.55
N ASP A 40 27.55 -1.28 2.06
CA ASP A 40 26.21 -1.77 1.74
C ASP A 40 25.07 -0.85 2.24
N PHE A 41 25.32 0.46 2.30
CA PHE A 41 24.26 1.43 2.48
C PHE A 41 23.52 1.56 1.16
N LYS A 42 22.36 0.89 1.05
CA LYS A 42 21.35 1.16 0.02
C LYS A 42 20.83 2.58 0.19
N LEU A 43 21.64 3.57 -0.17
CA LEU A 43 21.15 4.90 -0.52
C LEU A 43 20.06 4.68 -1.58
N PRO A 44 18.89 5.34 -1.45
CA PRO A 44 17.86 5.25 -2.47
C PRO A 44 18.54 5.54 -3.81
N ASN A 45 18.41 4.61 -4.76
CA ASN A 45 19.02 4.71 -6.09
C ASN A 45 18.39 5.91 -6.81
N PHE A 46 18.88 7.10 -6.51
CA PHE A 46 18.49 8.33 -7.19
C PHE A 46 19.14 8.28 -8.57
N LYS A 47 18.48 7.58 -9.48
CA LYS A 47 18.83 7.58 -10.89
C LYS A 47 18.45 8.97 -11.41
N PHE A 48 19.46 9.80 -11.65
CA PHE A 48 19.28 11.07 -12.35
C PHE A 48 18.71 10.76 -13.74
N ASN A 49 17.39 10.83 -13.84
CA ASN A 49 16.65 10.65 -15.09
C ASN A 49 16.71 11.97 -15.88
N TYR A 50 16.60 11.92 -17.21
CA TYR A 50 16.60 13.11 -18.09
C TYR A 50 15.55 14.16 -17.66
N GLN A 51 14.48 13.72 -16.98
CA GLN A 51 13.47 14.57 -16.33
C GLN A 51 14.07 15.60 -15.37
N TRP A 52 15.05 15.21 -14.55
CA TRP A 52 15.71 16.13 -13.61
C TRP A 52 16.58 17.16 -14.31
N PHE A 53 17.23 16.76 -15.42
CA PHE A 53 18.00 17.69 -16.25
C PHE A 53 17.09 18.78 -16.84
N PHE A 54 15.93 18.40 -17.39
CA PHE A 54 14.95 19.37 -17.90
C PHE A 54 14.40 20.29 -16.82
N ILE A 55 14.07 19.78 -15.63
CA ILE A 55 13.59 20.60 -14.51
C ILE A 55 14.63 21.66 -14.12
N ILE A 56 15.91 21.27 -14.00
CA ILE A 56 16.99 22.19 -13.66
C ILE A 56 17.15 23.26 -14.76
N ILE A 57 17.14 22.85 -16.03
CA ILE A 57 17.27 23.78 -17.16
C ILE A 57 16.11 24.79 -17.20
N PHE A 58 14.86 24.33 -17.04
CA PHE A 58 13.69 25.20 -17.06
C PHE A 58 13.68 26.15 -15.86
N THR A 59 14.11 25.68 -14.69
CA THR A 59 14.21 26.52 -13.50
C THR A 59 15.25 27.64 -13.70
N ILE A 60 16.41 27.32 -14.28
CA ILE A 60 17.45 28.31 -14.61
C ILE A 60 16.92 29.30 -15.64
N LEU A 61 16.26 28.82 -16.70
CA LEU A 61 15.68 29.69 -17.72
C LEU A 61 14.66 30.65 -17.09
N ILE A 62 13.70 30.16 -16.31
CA ILE A 62 12.68 31.00 -15.66
C ILE A 62 13.33 32.06 -14.76
N ALA A 63 14.36 31.70 -13.99
CA ALA A 63 15.07 32.64 -13.12
C ALA A 63 15.93 33.66 -13.89
N PHE A 64 16.50 33.26 -15.03
CA PHE A 64 17.38 34.08 -15.85
C PHE A 64 16.62 35.01 -16.82
N THR A 65 15.40 34.63 -17.21
CA THR A 65 14.58 35.32 -18.21
C THR A 65 14.28 36.77 -17.83
N PRO A 66 13.86 37.11 -16.58
CA PRO A 66 13.67 38.50 -16.18
C PRO A 66 14.96 39.31 -16.32
N TRP A 67 16.09 38.78 -15.86
CA TRP A 67 17.39 39.46 -15.97
C TRP A 67 17.79 39.72 -17.43
N LEU A 68 17.53 38.77 -18.32
CA LEU A 68 17.87 38.88 -19.74
C LEU A 68 17.04 39.96 -20.45
N PHE A 69 15.75 40.07 -20.14
CA PHE A 69 14.83 40.97 -20.86
C PHE A 69 14.61 42.33 -20.19
N THR A 70 15.11 42.57 -18.98
CA THR A 70 15.03 43.89 -18.31
C THR A 70 16.25 44.80 -18.55
N ARG A 71 17.25 44.37 -19.33
CA ARG A 71 18.46 45.18 -19.64
C ARG A 71 18.26 46.05 -20.87
N GLU A 72 19.07 47.12 -20.98
CA GLU A 72 19.15 47.95 -22.18
C GLU A 72 19.50 47.08 -23.40
N ALA A 73 18.74 47.22 -24.49
CA ALA A 73 18.84 46.33 -25.63
C ALA A 73 20.16 46.54 -26.39
N ILE A 74 20.88 45.45 -26.64
CA ILE A 74 22.14 45.45 -27.40
C ILE A 74 21.87 45.75 -28.89
N ILE A 75 20.66 45.43 -29.37
CA ILE A 75 20.19 45.63 -30.74
C ILE A 75 18.89 46.44 -30.67
N SER A 76 18.76 47.49 -31.47
CA SER A 76 17.61 48.40 -31.47
C SER A 76 16.25 47.69 -31.66
N ASP A 77 16.25 46.60 -32.43
CA ASP A 77 15.04 45.82 -32.73
C ASP A 77 14.54 44.98 -31.54
N PHE A 78 15.33 44.88 -30.46
CA PHE A 78 14.99 44.16 -29.23
C PHE A 78 14.83 45.12 -28.02
N ASP A 79 14.54 46.40 -28.27
CA ASP A 79 14.23 47.37 -27.22
C ASP A 79 12.80 47.18 -26.68
N PHE A 80 12.71 46.48 -25.55
CA PHE A 80 11.46 46.23 -24.82
C PHE A 80 11.15 47.28 -23.75
N SER A 81 11.91 48.39 -23.68
CA SER A 81 11.72 49.41 -22.64
C SER A 81 10.32 50.05 -22.63
N LYS A 82 9.62 50.03 -23.76
CA LYS A 82 8.25 50.57 -23.94
C LYS A 82 7.15 49.50 -24.00
N THR A 83 7.47 48.22 -23.86
CA THR A 83 6.50 47.12 -24.04
C THR A 83 5.91 46.61 -22.72
N GLY A 84 6.15 47.30 -21.60
CA GLY A 84 5.62 46.95 -20.27
C GLY A 84 4.10 46.80 -20.25
N ASP A 85 3.37 47.68 -20.94
CA ASP A 85 1.90 47.63 -21.02
C ASP A 85 1.40 46.43 -21.83
N ILE A 86 2.16 46.01 -22.85
CA ILE A 86 1.86 44.80 -23.63
C ILE A 86 2.06 43.56 -22.76
N GLY A 87 3.17 43.49 -22.03
CA GLY A 87 3.44 42.40 -21.09
C GLY A 87 2.40 42.33 -19.96
N SER A 88 1.97 43.48 -19.42
CA SER A 88 0.90 43.58 -18.43
C SER A 88 -0.43 43.08 -18.98
N THR A 89 -0.76 43.43 -20.22
CA THR A 89 -2.01 42.98 -20.89
C THR A 89 -1.98 41.48 -21.18
N ILE A 90 -0.86 40.95 -21.67
CA ILE A 90 -0.68 39.51 -21.89
C ILE A 90 -0.80 38.76 -20.56
N ASN A 91 -0.14 39.22 -19.50
CA ASN A 91 -0.23 38.60 -18.18
C ASN A 91 -1.65 38.67 -17.59
N GLY A 92 -2.31 39.83 -17.71
CA GLY A 92 -3.68 40.03 -17.24
C GLY A 92 -4.70 39.12 -17.93
N ILE A 93 -4.51 38.83 -19.22
CA ILE A 93 -5.36 37.90 -19.97
C ILE A 93 -4.98 36.45 -19.68
N THR A 94 -3.69 36.11 -19.66
CA THR A 94 -3.21 34.73 -19.53
C THR A 94 -3.31 34.15 -18.12
N ALA A 95 -3.15 34.97 -17.07
CA ALA A 95 -3.17 34.49 -15.70
C ALA A 95 -4.47 33.77 -15.31
N PRO A 96 -5.68 34.28 -15.63
CA PRO A 96 -6.93 33.55 -15.45
C PRO A 96 -6.98 32.21 -16.19
N PHE A 97 -6.46 32.12 -17.42
CA PHE A 97 -6.44 30.86 -18.17
C PHE A 97 -5.48 29.84 -17.55
N ILE A 98 -4.29 30.26 -17.12
CA ILE A 98 -3.33 29.39 -16.43
C ILE A 98 -3.93 28.88 -15.11
N ALA A 99 -4.59 29.76 -14.34
CA ALA A 99 -5.26 29.37 -13.10
C ALA A 99 -6.39 28.36 -13.36
N TRP A 100 -7.19 28.59 -14.38
CA TRP A 100 -8.27 27.67 -14.79
C TRP A 100 -7.75 26.31 -15.25
N LEU A 101 -6.71 26.29 -16.09
CA LEU A 101 -6.04 25.05 -16.50
C LEU A 101 -5.44 24.33 -15.29
N GLY A 102 -4.80 25.06 -14.37
CA GLY A 102 -4.29 24.50 -13.12
C GLY A 102 -5.37 23.81 -12.30
N ALA A 103 -6.53 24.44 -12.14
CA ALA A 103 -7.68 23.85 -11.45
C ALA A 103 -8.18 22.56 -12.13
N ILE A 104 -8.24 22.53 -13.48
CA ILE A 104 -8.61 21.32 -14.24
C ILE A 104 -7.59 20.20 -14.01
N LEU A 105 -6.29 20.50 -14.09
CA LEU A 105 -5.24 19.50 -13.87
C LEU A 105 -5.30 18.91 -12.45
N ILE A 106 -5.52 19.78 -11.44
CA ILE A 106 -5.68 19.36 -10.04
C ILE A 106 -6.88 18.41 -9.91
N PHE A 107 -8.02 18.77 -10.51
CA PHE A 107 -9.22 17.92 -10.49
C PHE A 107 -8.97 16.54 -11.12
N ILE A 108 -8.34 16.49 -12.31
CA ILE A 108 -7.98 15.23 -12.98
C ILE A 108 -7.05 14.41 -12.09
N THR A 109 -6.05 15.06 -11.50
CA THR A 109 -5.08 14.41 -10.62
C THR A 109 -5.75 13.78 -9.40
N PHE A 110 -6.64 14.51 -8.72
CA PHE A 110 -7.40 13.95 -7.59
C PHE A 110 -8.28 12.78 -8.01
N ARG A 111 -8.92 12.86 -9.19
CA ARG A 111 -9.75 11.76 -9.71
C ARG A 111 -8.92 10.49 -9.91
N GLU A 112 -7.75 10.59 -10.55
CA GLU A 112 -6.87 9.43 -10.75
C GLU A 112 -6.27 8.94 -9.43
N GLN A 113 -5.96 9.82 -8.48
CA GLN A 113 -5.52 9.41 -7.13
C GLN A 113 -6.60 8.60 -6.39
N VAL A 114 -7.87 9.02 -6.44
CA VAL A 114 -8.98 8.28 -5.84
C VAL A 114 -9.12 6.90 -6.47
N LYS A 115 -9.03 6.82 -7.80
CA LYS A 115 -9.07 5.55 -8.54
C LYS A 115 -7.90 4.63 -8.14
N ALA A 116 -6.69 5.16 -8.08
CA ALA A 116 -5.50 4.41 -7.66
C ALA A 116 -5.62 3.93 -6.20
N ASN A 117 -6.12 4.77 -5.30
CA ASN A 117 -6.33 4.39 -3.89
C ASN A 117 -7.33 3.24 -3.74
N LYS A 118 -8.40 3.23 -4.54
CA LYS A 118 -9.34 2.11 -4.57
C LYS A 118 -8.63 0.81 -4.99
N SER A 119 -7.87 0.85 -6.09
CA SER A 119 -7.12 -0.31 -6.57
C SER A 119 -6.07 -0.79 -5.54
N ASN A 120 -5.34 0.13 -4.92
CA ASN A 120 -4.32 -0.19 -3.91
C ASN A 120 -4.94 -0.83 -2.66
N ARG A 121 -6.12 -0.34 -2.23
CA ARG A 121 -6.86 -0.92 -1.11
C ARG A 121 -7.30 -2.35 -1.42
N ASN A 122 -7.81 -2.60 -2.63
CA ASN A 122 -8.21 -3.94 -3.05
C ASN A 122 -7.02 -4.90 -3.08
N GLN A 123 -5.87 -4.47 -3.63
CA GLN A 123 -4.65 -5.26 -3.64
C GLN A 123 -4.14 -5.56 -2.23
N TYR A 124 -4.15 -4.56 -1.34
CA TYR A 124 -3.75 -4.74 0.05
C TYR A 124 -4.61 -5.77 0.78
N ASN A 125 -5.94 -5.68 0.64
CA ASN A 125 -6.86 -6.64 1.24
C ASN A 125 -6.62 -8.06 0.71
N PHE A 126 -6.45 -8.20 -0.62
CA PHE A 126 -6.10 -9.47 -1.23
C PHE A 126 -4.82 -10.06 -0.66
N ASP A 127 -3.76 -9.26 -0.55
CA ASP A 127 -2.47 -9.69 -0.01
C ASP A 127 -2.57 -10.14 1.45
N VAL A 128 -3.31 -9.38 2.29
CA VAL A 128 -3.53 -9.73 3.71
C VAL A 128 -4.27 -11.07 3.83
N ILE A 129 -5.37 -11.24 3.09
CA ILE A 129 -6.17 -12.46 3.15
C ILE A 129 -5.38 -13.66 2.60
N SER A 130 -4.66 -13.46 1.50
CA SER A 130 -3.82 -14.50 0.90
C SER A 130 -2.71 -14.96 1.84
N ARG A 131 -2.10 -14.04 2.59
CA ARG A 131 -1.12 -14.37 3.65
C ARG A 131 -1.77 -15.18 4.76
N ASN A 132 -2.90 -14.73 5.31
CA ASN A 132 -3.60 -15.45 6.37
C ASN A 132 -4.02 -16.87 5.94
N LEU A 133 -4.52 -17.04 4.72
CA LEU A 133 -4.82 -18.37 4.15
C LEU A 133 -3.56 -19.24 4.03
N THR A 134 -2.42 -18.64 3.70
CA THR A 134 -1.15 -19.35 3.60
C THR A 134 -0.60 -19.73 4.98
N GLU A 135 -0.82 -18.90 5.99
CA GLU A 135 -0.47 -19.20 7.39
C GLU A 135 -1.33 -20.35 7.94
N LEU A 136 -2.66 -20.27 7.76
CA LEU A 136 -3.58 -21.36 8.11
C LEU A 136 -3.19 -22.68 7.42
N GLN A 137 -2.80 -22.63 6.15
CA GLN A 137 -2.31 -23.80 5.43
C GLN A 137 -1.01 -24.36 6.01
N LYS A 138 -0.06 -23.50 6.41
CA LYS A 138 1.20 -23.94 7.03
C LYS A 138 0.98 -24.61 8.38
N GLN A 139 -0.02 -24.16 9.14
CA GLN A 139 -0.37 -24.71 10.45
C GLN A 139 -1.15 -26.04 10.38
N GLN A 140 -1.39 -26.58 9.19
CA GLN A 140 -2.14 -27.84 9.01
C GLN A 140 -1.61 -28.99 9.88
N SER A 141 -0.29 -29.21 9.94
CA SER A 141 0.28 -30.33 10.71
C SER A 141 0.08 -30.16 12.23
N GLU A 142 0.11 -28.91 12.70
CA GLU A 142 -0.15 -28.57 14.10
C GLU A 142 -1.63 -28.79 14.43
N LEU A 143 -2.55 -28.37 13.54
CA LEU A 143 -3.98 -28.55 13.71
C LEU A 143 -4.37 -30.02 13.92
N THR A 144 -3.83 -30.93 13.10
CA THR A 144 -4.10 -32.37 13.23
C THR A 144 -3.62 -32.91 14.58
N THR A 145 -2.45 -32.47 15.03
CA THR A 145 -1.88 -32.87 16.33
C THR A 145 -2.75 -32.39 17.48
N ILE A 146 -3.14 -31.11 17.45
CA ILE A 146 -3.98 -30.48 18.49
C ILE A 146 -5.38 -31.12 18.51
N CYS A 147 -5.99 -31.41 17.35
CA CYS A 147 -7.30 -32.06 17.28
C CYS A 147 -7.27 -33.49 17.83
N SER A 148 -6.18 -34.23 17.62
CA SER A 148 -6.02 -35.58 18.18
C SER A 148 -5.85 -35.52 19.70
N ALA A 149 -4.96 -34.63 20.19
CA ALA A 149 -4.77 -34.43 21.62
C ALA A 149 -6.07 -33.98 22.32
N ALA A 150 -6.82 -33.07 21.71
CA ALA A 150 -8.13 -32.64 22.24
C ALA A 150 -9.14 -33.81 22.32
N GLN A 151 -9.12 -34.77 21.38
CA GLN A 151 -10.01 -35.94 21.44
C GLN A 151 -9.62 -36.89 22.59
N ASP A 152 -8.33 -37.06 22.83
CA ASP A 152 -7.81 -37.87 23.92
C ASP A 152 -8.14 -37.22 25.28
N ASP A 153 -7.97 -35.90 25.40
CA ASP A 153 -8.35 -35.13 26.59
C ASP A 153 -9.85 -35.24 26.87
N LEU A 154 -10.68 -35.17 25.82
CA LEU A 154 -12.14 -35.36 25.91
C LEU A 154 -12.57 -36.80 26.23
N SER A 155 -11.63 -37.73 26.35
CA SER A 155 -11.89 -39.13 26.71
C SER A 155 -11.50 -39.47 28.15
N ASN A 156 -10.82 -38.56 28.85
CA ASN A 156 -10.36 -38.73 30.23
C ASN A 156 -11.13 -37.81 31.19
N ASP A 157 -11.26 -38.20 32.47
CA ASP A 157 -11.99 -37.42 33.50
C ASP A 157 -11.29 -36.09 33.88
N GLY A 158 -10.06 -35.86 33.40
CA GLY A 158 -9.31 -34.61 33.55
C GLY A 158 -9.07 -33.95 32.20
N TYR A 159 -9.84 -32.91 31.90
CA TYR A 159 -9.81 -32.23 30.60
C TYR A 159 -8.74 -31.13 30.58
N ASP A 160 -7.75 -31.22 29.67
CA ASP A 160 -6.90 -30.08 29.34
C ASP A 160 -7.62 -29.16 28.33
N THR A 161 -7.93 -27.95 28.78
CA THR A 161 -8.64 -26.96 27.99
C THR A 161 -7.76 -26.23 26.96
N SER A 162 -6.43 -26.38 27.06
CA SER A 162 -5.48 -25.66 26.21
C SER A 162 -5.61 -26.05 24.74
N ASN A 163 -5.75 -27.34 24.44
CA ASN A 163 -5.93 -27.85 23.09
C ASN A 163 -7.26 -27.36 22.48
N LEU A 164 -8.34 -27.36 23.27
CA LEU A 164 -9.64 -26.84 22.83
C LEU A 164 -9.59 -25.34 22.54
N GLN A 165 -8.94 -24.57 23.40
CA GLN A 165 -8.76 -23.13 23.21
C GLN A 165 -7.97 -22.84 21.92
N ALA A 166 -6.90 -23.59 21.66
CA ALA A 166 -6.11 -23.47 20.43
C ALA A 166 -6.93 -23.79 19.17
N ILE A 167 -7.83 -24.77 19.23
CA ILE A 167 -8.74 -25.08 18.11
C ILE A 167 -9.74 -23.93 17.90
N ILE A 168 -10.34 -23.40 18.97
CA ILE A 168 -11.26 -22.25 18.90
C ILE A 168 -10.56 -21.05 18.23
N GLU A 169 -9.32 -20.76 18.62
CA GLU A 169 -8.53 -19.68 18.04
C GLU A 169 -8.26 -19.88 16.55
N ASN A 170 -7.94 -21.11 16.14
CA ASN A 170 -7.77 -21.47 14.73
C ASN A 170 -9.05 -21.28 13.92
N ILE A 171 -10.20 -21.69 14.46
CA ILE A 171 -11.50 -21.49 13.79
C ILE A 171 -11.85 -20.02 13.69
N ARG A 172 -11.58 -19.22 14.73
CA ARG A 172 -11.81 -17.77 14.70
C ARG A 172 -10.92 -17.06 13.70
N LEU A 173 -9.67 -17.49 13.56
CA LEU A 173 -8.79 -16.98 12.52
C LEU A 173 -9.36 -17.28 11.13
N PHE A 174 -9.85 -18.51 10.92
CA PHE A 174 -10.53 -18.89 9.68
C PHE A 174 -11.80 -18.08 9.44
N GLN A 175 -12.62 -17.88 10.47
CA GLN A 175 -13.82 -17.04 10.43
C GLN A 175 -13.49 -15.61 10.00
N ASN A 176 -12.44 -15.01 10.57
CA ASN A 176 -11.99 -13.68 10.19
C ASN A 176 -11.60 -13.62 8.71
N VAL A 177 -10.92 -14.66 8.19
CA VAL A 177 -10.58 -14.77 6.77
C VAL A 177 -11.84 -14.81 5.91
N VAL A 178 -12.83 -15.63 6.25
CA VAL A 178 -14.10 -15.74 5.53
C VAL A 178 -14.83 -14.39 5.50
N VAL A 179 -14.97 -13.72 6.64
CA VAL A 179 -15.62 -12.40 6.75
C VAL A 179 -14.87 -11.33 5.94
N LEU A 180 -13.55 -11.41 5.88
CA LEU A 180 -12.75 -10.48 5.07
C LEU A 180 -12.94 -10.72 3.58
N ILE A 181 -13.03 -11.98 3.14
CA ILE A 181 -13.33 -12.34 1.75
C ILE A 181 -14.68 -11.77 1.34
N GLU A 182 -15.73 -11.89 2.16
CA GLU A 182 -17.07 -11.35 1.85
C GLU A 182 -17.10 -9.82 1.65
N LYS A 183 -16.15 -9.10 2.25
CA LYS A 183 -16.06 -7.64 2.14
C LYS A 183 -15.25 -7.18 0.93
N MET A 184 -14.81 -8.10 0.08
CA MET A 184 -14.02 -7.78 -1.11
C MET A 184 -14.91 -7.45 -2.29
N ASP A 185 -14.63 -6.31 -2.93
CA ASP A 185 -15.34 -5.90 -4.14
C ASP A 185 -14.81 -6.60 -5.42
N GLU A 186 -13.56 -7.07 -5.41
CA GLU A 186 -12.84 -7.57 -6.59
C GLU A 186 -11.89 -8.73 -6.22
N ASN A 187 -11.65 -9.67 -7.15
CA ASN A 187 -10.73 -10.82 -7.02
C ASN A 187 -11.04 -11.79 -5.86
N GLU A 188 -12.28 -11.80 -5.37
CA GLU A 188 -12.70 -12.68 -4.28
C GLU A 188 -12.77 -14.16 -4.69
N ASP A 189 -13.07 -14.49 -5.95
CA ASP A 189 -13.29 -15.87 -6.41
C ASP A 189 -12.10 -16.79 -6.14
N LEU A 190 -10.88 -16.30 -6.39
CA LEU A 190 -9.66 -17.05 -6.14
C LEU A 190 -9.48 -17.33 -4.64
N LEU A 191 -9.78 -16.34 -3.80
CA LEU A 191 -9.65 -16.48 -2.34
C LEU A 191 -10.77 -17.35 -1.77
N LYS A 192 -12.00 -17.23 -2.28
CA LYS A 192 -13.12 -18.13 -1.98
C LYS A 192 -12.73 -19.57 -2.30
N SER A 193 -12.24 -19.83 -3.52
CA SER A 193 -11.79 -21.16 -3.94
C SER A 193 -10.69 -21.72 -3.02
N LYS A 194 -9.66 -20.93 -2.71
CA LYS A 194 -8.59 -21.34 -1.79
C LYS A 194 -9.11 -21.61 -0.38
N ALA A 195 -10.02 -20.79 0.14
CA ALA A 195 -10.66 -20.99 1.44
C ALA A 195 -11.50 -22.27 1.46
N VAL A 196 -12.28 -22.56 0.40
CA VAL A 196 -13.06 -23.80 0.29
C VAL A 196 -12.15 -25.03 0.29
N ILE A 197 -11.09 -25.03 -0.53
CA ILE A 197 -10.12 -26.14 -0.58
C ILE A 197 -9.48 -26.37 0.79
N LEU A 198 -9.08 -25.29 1.48
CA LEU A 198 -8.48 -25.37 2.81
C LEU A 198 -9.47 -25.89 3.86
N TRP A 199 -10.72 -25.44 3.81
CA TRP A 199 -11.76 -25.89 4.72
C TRP A 199 -12.06 -27.38 4.52
N GLU A 200 -12.41 -27.77 3.29
CA GLU A 200 -12.89 -29.13 2.99
C GLU A 200 -11.82 -30.20 3.20
N ASN A 201 -10.55 -29.91 2.86
CA ASN A 201 -9.49 -30.90 2.90
C ASN A 201 -8.74 -30.96 4.23
N ILE A 202 -8.78 -29.89 5.03
CA ILE A 202 -7.90 -29.75 6.20
C ILE A 202 -8.72 -29.49 7.46
N TYR A 203 -9.45 -28.39 7.50
CA TYR A 203 -10.10 -27.93 8.74
C TYR A 203 -11.35 -28.73 9.09
N HIS A 204 -12.27 -28.89 8.14
CA HIS A 204 -13.53 -29.60 8.34
C HIS A 204 -13.34 -31.03 8.85
N PRO A 205 -12.53 -31.91 8.22
CA PRO A 205 -12.42 -33.30 8.66
C PRO A 205 -11.84 -33.46 10.07
N GLU A 206 -10.96 -32.56 10.49
CA GLU A 206 -10.36 -32.63 11.83
C GLU A 206 -11.25 -32.01 12.91
N ILE A 207 -11.81 -30.84 12.66
CA ILE A 207 -12.61 -30.11 13.64
C ILE A 207 -13.96 -30.80 13.88
N VAL A 208 -14.58 -31.38 12.85
CA VAL A 208 -15.91 -32.02 13.00
C VAL A 208 -15.86 -33.17 14.01
N LYS A 209 -14.74 -33.92 14.07
CA LYS A 209 -14.55 -35.02 15.03
C LYS A 209 -14.56 -34.49 16.46
N VAL A 210 -13.79 -33.43 16.72
CA VAL A 210 -13.70 -32.76 18.03
C VAL A 210 -15.07 -32.17 18.41
N ASN A 211 -15.70 -31.44 17.48
CA ASN A 211 -17.00 -30.81 17.70
C ASN A 211 -18.08 -31.85 18.04
N ASN A 212 -18.16 -32.95 17.31
CA ASN A 212 -19.12 -34.03 17.59
C ASN A 212 -18.90 -34.63 18.98
N ARG A 213 -17.64 -34.83 19.39
CA ARG A 213 -17.32 -35.33 20.74
C ARG A 213 -17.79 -34.35 21.82
N ILE A 214 -17.52 -33.06 21.64
CA ILE A 214 -17.96 -32.02 22.57
C ILE A 214 -19.49 -31.97 22.70
N VAL A 215 -20.21 -32.00 21.57
CA VAL A 215 -21.68 -31.99 21.57
C VAL A 215 -22.23 -33.22 22.32
N ASN A 216 -21.64 -34.40 22.09
CA ASN A 216 -22.05 -35.63 22.77
C ASN A 216 -21.82 -35.58 24.29
N ILE A 217 -20.66 -35.09 24.75
CA ILE A 217 -20.39 -34.97 26.20
C ILE A 217 -21.27 -33.87 26.81
N GLY A 218 -21.44 -32.73 26.11
CA GLY A 218 -22.30 -31.63 26.55
C GLY A 218 -23.77 -32.03 26.70
N ALA A 219 -24.27 -32.90 25.83
CA ALA A 219 -25.61 -33.47 25.91
C ALA A 219 -25.79 -34.43 27.11
N ILE A 220 -24.70 -35.05 27.58
CA ILE A 220 -24.72 -36.02 28.68
C ILE A 220 -24.48 -35.36 30.05
N ASN A 221 -23.64 -34.31 30.13
CA ASN A 221 -23.10 -33.81 31.41
C ASN A 221 -23.31 -32.31 31.72
N GLY A 222 -24.20 -31.58 31.04
CA GLY A 222 -24.55 -30.21 31.46
C GLY A 222 -23.34 -29.26 31.54
N LEU A 223 -22.43 -29.37 30.57
CA LEU A 223 -21.12 -28.73 30.54
C LEU A 223 -21.16 -27.22 30.23
N LEU A 224 -21.80 -26.43 31.10
CA LEU A 224 -21.75 -24.97 31.05
C LEU A 224 -20.41 -24.39 31.51
N HIS A 225 -19.60 -25.15 32.26
CA HIS A 225 -18.41 -24.64 32.93
C HIS A 225 -17.10 -24.77 32.14
N LEU A 226 -17.07 -25.52 31.03
CA LEU A 226 -15.87 -25.67 30.22
C LEU A 226 -15.79 -24.55 29.17
N CYS A 227 -14.78 -23.69 29.31
CA CYS A 227 -14.25 -22.84 28.25
C CYS A 227 -15.28 -21.97 27.54
N GLY A 228 -15.96 -21.09 28.28
CA GLY A 228 -16.87 -20.13 27.66
C GLY A 228 -17.88 -20.82 26.74
N SER A 229 -18.67 -21.76 27.26
CA SER A 229 -19.67 -22.51 26.50
C SER A 229 -19.10 -23.35 25.34
N PRO A 230 -19.17 -24.69 25.42
CA PRO A 230 -18.89 -25.58 24.29
C PRO A 230 -19.74 -25.26 23.03
N LEU A 231 -20.81 -24.47 23.17
CA LEU A 231 -21.53 -23.89 22.05
C LEU A 231 -20.70 -22.91 21.22
N LEU A 232 -19.64 -22.28 21.75
CA LEU A 232 -18.81 -21.35 20.98
C LEU A 232 -18.06 -22.05 19.85
N LEU A 233 -17.41 -23.19 20.13
CA LEU A 233 -16.76 -23.97 19.08
C LEU A 233 -17.76 -24.39 18.00
N SER A 234 -18.90 -24.95 18.43
CA SER A 234 -19.93 -25.40 17.50
C SER A 234 -20.52 -24.24 16.69
N LYS A 235 -20.74 -23.08 17.31
CA LYS A 235 -21.24 -21.87 16.64
C LYS A 235 -20.24 -21.34 15.62
N ASP A 236 -18.97 -21.18 16.02
CA ASP A 236 -17.92 -20.65 15.15
C ASP A 236 -17.65 -21.63 13.99
N PHE A 237 -17.65 -22.95 14.26
CA PHE A 237 -17.58 -23.99 13.23
C PHE A 237 -18.74 -23.92 12.24
N ASN A 238 -19.98 -23.90 12.73
CA ASN A 238 -21.17 -23.86 11.88
C ASN A 238 -21.21 -22.59 11.02
N PHE A 239 -20.82 -21.43 11.59
CA PHE A 239 -20.73 -20.19 10.83
C PHE A 239 -19.77 -20.34 9.64
N VAL A 240 -18.55 -20.84 9.89
CA VAL A 240 -17.56 -21.02 8.83
C VAL A 240 -18.06 -22.04 7.80
N ASP A 241 -18.63 -23.15 8.24
CA ASP A 241 -19.13 -24.21 7.36
C ASP A 241 -20.27 -23.73 6.44
N GLU A 242 -21.23 -22.96 6.98
CA GLU A 242 -22.30 -22.36 6.18
C GLU A 242 -21.77 -21.39 5.14
N LYS A 243 -20.81 -20.54 5.51
CA LYS A 243 -20.19 -19.58 4.58
C LYS A 243 -19.35 -20.24 3.51
N ILE A 244 -18.63 -21.30 3.83
CA ILE A 244 -17.89 -22.07 2.82
C ILE A 244 -18.85 -22.77 1.84
N LYS A 245 -19.97 -23.30 2.33
CA LYS A 245 -21.04 -23.82 1.46
C LYS A 245 -21.65 -22.75 0.55
N GLU A 246 -21.79 -21.52 1.05
CA GLU A 246 -22.22 -20.37 0.24
C GLU A 246 -21.20 -20.06 -0.86
N PHE A 247 -19.92 -19.95 -0.53
CA PHE A 247 -18.84 -19.71 -1.49
C PHE A 247 -18.82 -20.74 -2.62
N LYS A 248 -19.04 -22.02 -2.28
CA LYS A 248 -19.13 -23.12 -3.24
C LYS A 248 -20.29 -22.95 -4.24
N LYS A 249 -21.46 -22.51 -3.76
CA LYS A 249 -22.65 -22.28 -4.59
C LYS A 249 -22.50 -21.08 -5.53
N THR A 250 -21.78 -20.04 -5.10
CA THR A 250 -21.69 -18.77 -5.85
C THR A 250 -20.72 -18.79 -7.02
N GLY A 251 -19.88 -19.82 -7.19
CA GLY A 251 -19.01 -19.87 -8.37
C GLY A 251 -17.70 -20.64 -8.24
N ILE A 252 -17.70 -21.82 -7.64
CA ILE A 252 -16.62 -22.77 -7.91
C ILE A 252 -17.07 -23.64 -9.10
N GLY A 253 -16.89 -23.09 -10.29
CA GLY A 253 -16.77 -23.92 -11.50
C GLY A 253 -15.45 -24.65 -11.44
N LEU A 254 -15.40 -25.76 -10.69
CA LEU A 254 -14.46 -26.84 -10.95
C LEU A 254 -15.06 -27.72 -12.05
#